data_AF-A0A9W8R137-F1
#
_entry.id   AF-A0A9W8R137-F1
#
_cell.length_a   1.000
_cell.length_b   1.000
_cell.length_c   1.000
_cell.angle_alpha   90.00
_cell.angle_beta   90.00
_cell.angle_gamma   90.00
#
_symmetry.space_group_name_H-M   'P 1'
#
loop_
_entity.id
_entity.type
_entity.pdbx_description
1 polymer ?
#
loop_
_entity_poly.entity_id
_entity_poly.type
_entity_poly.pdbx_seq_one_letter_code
_entity_poly.pdbx_strand_id
1 'polypeptide(L)'
;MKTNNALFGCGIASLLMGAADSSTMFSNYVTDMAFYYEHGYNYVFPSLEQMYQKGLADPHALGTMGGRERRDAVRVGMRYIQGKIALEMKHKANLTTQSARLDRRSAQIISLSESSLLGMAAEAIARGFDTGAVMADLVFSSPGTDVVDVGCDLVNSEVMNSFLNVADVTDTGIVSEDVLRRVYDAYAAVGARMLTQRWHEPVARMCAALYTWHIQNDRHFFFRRALLGWPKARKAPARPQLEADFDEVFDKEYQTTGFSRPLDPKFACNGDDTCNHVEHFLDTNQQEPLLRDLWWFLVTGPLKYVRGGKVDEEQEKKFAEGSRLCMAKLFSRGSVLEMVWVIAHANHHAWQVNYLFEAAMFGSILDGGTLIGKLDRKEI
;
A
#
# COMPACT_ATOMS: atom_id res chain seq x y z
N MET A 1 -12.84 -16.79 -0.03
CA MET A 1 -12.30 -15.41 0.14
C MET A 1 -11.39 -15.22 1.36
N LYS A 2 -11.50 -15.98 2.46
CA LYS A 2 -10.70 -15.74 3.68
C LYS A 2 -9.18 -15.99 3.55
N THR A 3 -8.74 -16.82 2.61
CA THR A 3 -7.32 -17.17 2.39
C THR A 3 -6.61 -16.26 1.37
N ASN A 4 -7.37 -15.52 0.55
CA ASN A 4 -6.79 -14.67 -0.50
C ASN A 4 -5.95 -13.55 0.09
N ASN A 5 -6.42 -12.92 1.18
CA ASN A 5 -5.70 -11.82 1.80
C ASN A 5 -4.41 -12.29 2.45
N ALA A 6 -4.40 -13.47 3.06
CA ALA A 6 -3.20 -14.01 3.64
C ALA A 6 -2.14 -14.30 2.55
N LEU A 7 -2.53 -14.99 1.46
CA LEU A 7 -1.59 -15.33 0.38
C LEU A 7 -1.19 -14.13 -0.49
N PHE A 8 -2.15 -13.33 -0.95
CA PHE A 8 -1.93 -12.19 -1.85
C PHE A 8 -1.71 -10.85 -1.13
N GLY A 9 -1.73 -10.85 0.21
CA GLY A 9 -1.18 -9.80 1.07
C GLY A 9 0.20 -10.20 1.59
N CYS A 10 0.29 -10.66 2.84
CA CYS A 10 1.56 -10.98 3.49
C CYS A 10 2.40 -12.04 2.75
N GLY A 11 1.77 -13.03 2.11
CA GLY A 11 2.46 -14.08 1.34
C GLY A 11 3.21 -13.51 0.13
N ILE A 12 2.53 -12.74 -0.73
CA ILE A 12 3.13 -12.05 -1.87
C ILE A 12 4.15 -11.02 -1.39
N ALA A 13 3.87 -10.23 -0.36
CA ALA A 13 4.85 -9.28 0.18
C ALA A 13 6.16 -10.00 0.59
N SER A 14 6.04 -11.12 1.33
CA SER A 14 7.20 -11.95 1.69
C SER A 14 7.93 -12.53 0.48
N LEU A 15 7.19 -12.97 -0.54
CA LEU A 15 7.76 -13.47 -1.81
C LEU A 15 8.55 -12.38 -2.55
N LEU A 16 7.99 -11.17 -2.64
CA LEU A 16 8.60 -10.07 -3.40
C LEU A 16 9.85 -9.52 -2.71
N MET A 17 9.85 -9.40 -1.38
CA MET A 17 11.03 -8.95 -0.62
C MET A 17 12.20 -9.92 -0.69
N GLY A 18 11.90 -11.20 -0.88
CA GLY A 18 12.87 -12.29 -0.89
C GLY A 18 13.27 -12.72 0.52
N ALA A 19 13.25 -14.03 0.74
CA ALA A 19 13.78 -14.69 1.93
C ALA A 19 15.03 -15.51 1.58
N ALA A 20 15.77 -15.97 2.60
CA ALA A 20 16.95 -16.81 2.40
C ALA A 20 16.63 -18.14 1.67
N ASP A 21 15.48 -18.72 1.98
CA ASP A 21 14.95 -19.95 1.37
C ASP A 21 13.43 -20.05 1.60
N SER A 22 12.81 -21.09 1.06
CA SER A 22 11.36 -21.31 1.17
C SER A 22 10.90 -21.54 2.61
N SER A 23 11.69 -22.21 3.45
CA SER A 23 11.34 -22.46 4.86
C SER A 23 11.28 -21.13 5.63
N THR A 24 12.31 -20.31 5.46
CA THR A 24 12.40 -18.97 6.03
C THR A 24 11.28 -18.07 5.52
N MET A 25 10.96 -18.15 4.23
CA MET A 25 9.85 -17.41 3.63
C MET A 25 8.51 -17.74 4.29
N PHE A 26 8.21 -19.02 4.50
CA PHE A 26 6.97 -19.43 5.18
C PHE A 26 6.95 -18.94 6.63
N SER A 27 8.07 -19.03 7.33
CA SER A 27 8.20 -18.53 8.70
C SER A 27 7.96 -17.01 8.77
N ASN A 28 8.58 -16.25 7.87
CA ASN A 28 8.40 -14.80 7.73
C ASN A 28 6.95 -14.43 7.44
N TYR A 29 6.35 -15.07 6.44
CA TYR A 29 4.94 -14.89 6.08
C TYR A 29 4.03 -15.11 7.30
N VAL A 30 4.23 -16.19 8.04
CA VAL A 30 3.45 -16.48 9.24
C VAL A 30 3.65 -15.39 10.29
N THR A 31 4.87 -14.92 10.54
CA THR A 31 5.10 -13.85 11.52
C THR A 31 4.50 -12.50 11.12
N ASP A 32 4.52 -12.16 9.83
CA ASP A 32 3.99 -10.89 9.33
C ASP A 32 2.47 -10.86 9.30
N MET A 33 1.80 -12.01 9.32
CA MET A 33 0.35 -12.06 9.48
C MET A 33 -0.10 -11.36 10.76
N ALA A 34 0.79 -11.00 11.70
CA ALA A 34 0.49 -10.20 12.89
C ALA A 34 -0.28 -8.91 12.55
N PHE A 35 -0.01 -8.33 11.37
CA PHE A 35 -0.80 -7.26 10.77
C PHE A 35 -2.32 -7.52 10.83
N TYR A 36 -2.75 -8.77 10.61
CA TYR A 36 -4.17 -9.12 10.58
C TYR A 36 -4.86 -9.17 11.96
N TYR A 37 -4.16 -8.92 13.08
CA TYR A 37 -4.85 -8.64 14.35
C TYR A 37 -5.77 -7.42 14.21
N GLU A 38 -5.35 -6.38 13.49
CA GLU A 38 -6.16 -5.17 13.26
C GLU A 38 -7.45 -5.48 12.49
N HIS A 39 -7.38 -6.50 11.64
CA HIS A 39 -8.48 -7.02 10.82
C HIS A 39 -9.27 -8.14 11.48
N GLY A 40 -9.09 -8.38 12.79
CA GLY A 40 -9.89 -9.32 13.56
C GLY A 40 -9.65 -10.80 13.22
N TYR A 41 -8.52 -11.15 12.58
CA TYR A 41 -8.23 -12.53 12.20
C TYR A 41 -8.15 -13.46 13.42
N ASN A 42 -7.77 -12.93 14.58
CA ASN A 42 -7.75 -13.67 15.84
C ASN A 42 -9.13 -14.22 16.25
N TYR A 43 -10.23 -13.60 15.80
CA TYR A 43 -11.59 -14.11 16.03
C TYR A 43 -12.02 -15.17 15.00
N VAL A 44 -11.34 -15.22 13.85
CA VAL A 44 -11.67 -16.12 12.73
C VAL A 44 -10.79 -17.37 12.71
N PHE A 45 -9.54 -17.25 13.17
CA PHE A 45 -8.52 -18.30 13.12
C PHE A 45 -8.01 -18.59 14.54
N PRO A 46 -8.58 -19.57 15.26
CA PRO A 46 -8.18 -19.88 16.65
C PRO A 46 -6.71 -20.29 16.81
N SER A 47 -6.08 -20.82 15.75
CA SER A 47 -4.68 -21.24 15.75
C SER A 47 -3.69 -20.12 15.45
N LEU A 48 -4.16 -18.89 15.22
CA LEU A 48 -3.33 -17.79 14.74
C LEU A 48 -2.17 -17.48 15.71
N GLU A 49 -2.47 -17.34 17.01
CA GLU A 49 -1.46 -17.12 18.06
C GLU A 49 -0.42 -18.25 18.10
N GLN A 50 -0.88 -19.51 18.05
CA GLN A 50 0.02 -20.66 18.05
C GLN A 50 0.95 -20.68 16.83
N MET A 51 0.45 -20.30 15.65
CA MET A 51 1.25 -20.19 14.44
C MET A 51 2.32 -19.11 14.57
N TYR A 52 1.98 -17.93 15.10
CA TYR A 52 2.97 -16.88 15.34
C TYR A 52 4.07 -17.33 16.27
N GLN A 53 3.73 -17.94 17.41
CA GLN A 53 4.74 -18.39 18.37
C GLN A 53 5.70 -19.41 17.75
N LYS A 54 5.20 -20.29 16.86
CA LYS A 54 6.06 -21.19 16.08
C LYS A 54 6.98 -20.45 15.12
N GLY A 55 6.46 -19.48 14.36
CA GLY A 55 7.29 -18.68 13.44
C GLY A 55 8.33 -17.83 14.17
N LEU A 56 7.97 -17.23 15.31
CA LEU A 56 8.86 -16.44 16.15
C LEU A 56 9.99 -17.25 16.78
N ALA A 57 9.78 -18.55 16.97
CA ALA A 57 10.73 -19.49 17.57
C ALA A 57 11.41 -20.42 16.56
N ASP A 58 11.18 -20.23 15.26
CA ASP A 58 11.72 -21.07 14.20
C ASP A 58 13.27 -21.04 14.22
N PRO A 59 13.95 -22.15 14.58
CA PRO A 59 15.40 -22.16 14.73
C PRO A 59 16.15 -21.92 13.42
N HIS A 60 15.59 -22.41 12.30
CA HIS A 60 16.20 -22.25 10.99
C HIS A 60 16.15 -20.79 10.58
N ALA A 61 14.97 -20.20 10.71
CA ALA A 61 14.75 -18.83 10.34
C ALA A 61 15.52 -17.86 11.26
N LEU A 62 15.67 -18.15 12.56
CA LEU A 62 16.52 -17.39 13.49
C LEU A 62 18.03 -17.46 13.15
N GLY A 63 18.44 -18.46 12.38
CA GLY A 63 19.81 -18.61 11.89
C GLY A 63 20.13 -17.80 10.65
N THR A 64 19.13 -17.19 9.98
CA THR A 64 19.36 -16.40 8.77
C THR A 64 19.82 -14.98 9.08
N MET A 65 20.47 -14.32 8.11
CA MET A 65 20.84 -12.91 8.21
C MET A 65 19.60 -12.03 8.43
N GLY A 66 19.62 -11.18 9.46
CA GLY A 66 18.47 -10.35 9.84
C GLY A 66 17.30 -11.11 10.47
N GLY A 67 17.44 -12.43 10.64
CA GLY A 67 16.37 -13.28 11.13
C GLY A 67 15.99 -12.98 12.58
N ARG A 68 16.95 -12.69 13.47
CA ARG A 68 16.63 -12.39 14.87
C ARG A 68 15.95 -11.04 14.99
N GLU A 69 16.51 -10.05 14.30
CA GLU A 69 16.05 -8.67 14.22
C GLU A 69 14.61 -8.61 13.74
N ARG A 70 14.27 -9.37 12.69
CA ARG A 70 12.90 -9.50 12.18
C ARG A 70 11.93 -9.92 13.27
N ARG A 71 12.21 -10.99 14.01
CA ARG A 71 11.25 -11.57 14.98
C ARG A 71 11.14 -10.69 16.23
N ASP A 72 12.24 -10.07 16.63
CA ASP A 72 12.21 -9.08 17.72
C ASP A 72 11.35 -7.86 17.34
N ALA A 73 11.49 -7.37 16.12
CA ALA A 73 10.65 -6.28 15.61
C ALA A 73 9.18 -6.70 15.43
N VAL A 74 8.89 -7.92 14.98
CA VAL A 74 7.51 -8.45 14.96
C VAL A 74 6.91 -8.46 16.37
N ARG A 75 7.66 -8.87 17.41
CA ARG A 75 7.16 -8.82 18.80
C ARG A 75 6.86 -7.40 19.28
N VAL A 76 7.60 -6.40 18.81
CA VAL A 76 7.31 -4.98 19.08
C VAL A 76 6.03 -4.56 18.35
N GLY A 77 5.94 -4.84 17.05
CA GLY A 77 4.77 -4.51 16.23
C GLY A 77 3.48 -5.17 16.75
N MET A 78 3.53 -6.45 17.10
CA MET A 78 2.40 -7.16 17.72
C MET A 78 1.89 -6.48 18.99
N ARG A 79 2.81 -6.09 19.88
CA ARG A 79 2.44 -5.39 21.12
C ARG A 79 1.82 -4.02 20.83
N TYR A 80 2.34 -3.29 19.85
CA TYR A 80 1.76 -2.03 19.41
C TYR A 80 0.33 -2.23 18.88
N ILE A 81 0.14 -3.14 17.93
CA ILE A 81 -1.17 -3.44 17.31
C ILE A 81 -2.20 -3.84 18.37
N GLN A 82 -1.85 -4.77 19.26
CA GLN A 82 -2.76 -5.23 20.30
C GLN A 82 -3.09 -4.10 21.29
N GLY A 83 -2.11 -3.26 21.63
CA GLY A 83 -2.30 -2.08 22.45
C GLY A 83 -3.24 -1.05 21.79
N LYS A 84 -3.04 -0.76 20.50
CA LYS A 84 -3.89 0.10 19.69
C LYS A 84 -5.33 -0.40 19.67
N ILE A 85 -5.55 -1.69 19.35
CA ILE A 85 -6.88 -2.31 19.35
C ILE A 85 -7.54 -2.17 20.72
N ALA A 86 -6.81 -2.42 21.82
CA ALA A 86 -7.36 -2.27 23.16
C ALA A 86 -7.74 -0.82 23.50
N LEU A 87 -6.93 0.15 23.06
CA LEU A 87 -7.23 1.58 23.21
C LEU A 87 -8.46 1.99 22.40
N GLU A 88 -8.54 1.59 21.13
CA GLU A 88 -9.71 1.79 20.28
C GLU A 88 -10.96 1.21 20.93
N MET A 89 -10.94 -0.06 21.34
CA MET A 89 -12.10 -0.70 21.96
C MET A 89 -12.57 0.03 23.22
N LYS A 90 -11.62 0.53 24.02
CA LYS A 90 -11.92 1.27 25.25
C LYS A 90 -12.53 2.65 24.97
N HIS A 91 -12.09 3.31 23.91
CA HIS A 91 -12.42 4.71 23.64
C HIS A 91 -13.36 4.92 22.45
N LYS A 92 -13.73 3.88 21.70
CA LYS A 92 -14.47 3.98 20.42
C LYS A 92 -15.68 4.90 20.47
N ALA A 93 -16.45 4.85 21.56
CA ALA A 93 -17.68 5.63 21.73
C ALA A 93 -17.42 7.14 21.78
N ASN A 94 -16.20 7.55 22.14
CA ASN A 94 -15.79 8.95 22.24
C ASN A 94 -14.93 9.39 21.05
N LEU A 95 -14.51 8.45 20.20
CA LEU A 95 -13.65 8.71 19.05
C LEU A 95 -14.46 8.90 17.77
N THR A 96 -15.75 8.53 17.78
CA THR A 96 -16.63 8.74 16.63
C THR A 96 -16.64 10.22 16.25
N THR A 97 -16.18 10.58 15.05
CA THR A 97 -15.97 11.95 14.51
C THR A 97 -14.70 12.69 14.93
N GLN A 98 -13.73 12.04 15.56
CA GLN A 98 -12.46 12.66 15.92
C GLN A 98 -11.34 12.27 14.96
N SER A 99 -10.45 13.22 14.67
CA SER A 99 -9.17 12.99 14.00
C SER A 99 -8.05 13.48 14.90
N ALA A 100 -6.95 12.73 14.98
CA ALA A 100 -5.78 13.16 15.73
C ALA A 100 -5.06 14.30 15.01
N ARG A 101 -4.76 15.37 15.76
CA ARG A 101 -3.79 16.38 15.33
C ARG A 101 -2.39 15.88 15.68
N LEU A 102 -1.50 15.88 14.71
CA LEU A 102 -0.14 15.38 14.86
C LEU A 102 0.86 16.43 14.37
N ASP A 103 2.00 16.52 15.04
CA ASP A 103 3.18 17.12 14.42
C ASP A 103 3.84 16.10 13.47
N ARG A 104 4.72 16.57 12.59
CA ARG A 104 5.34 15.71 11.57
C ARG A 104 6.10 14.53 12.16
N ARG A 105 6.75 14.75 13.31
CA ARG A 105 7.52 13.72 14.00
C ARG A 105 6.61 12.63 14.54
N SER A 106 5.49 13.00 15.14
CA SER A 106 4.49 12.06 15.65
C SER A 106 3.87 11.28 14.50
N ALA A 107 3.54 11.95 13.39
CA ALA A 107 3.05 11.28 12.18
C ALA A 107 4.04 10.21 11.68
N GLN A 108 5.33 10.54 11.56
CA GLN A 108 6.36 9.57 11.16
C GLN A 108 6.48 8.37 12.12
N ILE A 109 6.45 8.60 13.43
CA ILE A 109 6.55 7.52 14.43
C ILE A 109 5.32 6.61 14.39
N ILE A 110 4.14 7.22 14.28
CA ILE A 110 2.89 6.48 14.23
C ILE A 110 2.82 5.72 12.91
N SER A 111 2.97 6.36 11.75
CA SER A 111 2.97 5.67 10.44
C SER A 111 3.98 4.53 10.35
N LEU A 112 5.17 4.70 10.92
CA LEU A 112 6.16 3.62 11.03
C LEU A 112 5.59 2.42 11.80
N SER A 113 4.91 2.66 12.91
CA SER A 113 4.32 1.62 13.76
C SER A 113 3.06 1.01 13.15
N GLU A 114 2.23 1.83 12.51
CA GLU A 114 1.00 1.46 11.77
C GLU A 114 1.27 0.61 10.53
N SER A 115 2.47 0.74 9.94
CA SER A 115 2.88 -0.16 8.87
C SER A 115 2.75 -1.63 9.29
N SER A 116 2.79 -1.94 10.60
CA SER A 116 2.55 -3.27 11.17
C SER A 116 3.48 -4.36 10.62
N LEU A 117 4.52 -3.94 9.91
CA LEU A 117 5.47 -4.75 9.14
C LEU A 117 6.91 -4.44 9.56
N LEU A 118 7.11 -4.01 10.82
CA LEU A 118 8.41 -3.66 11.40
C LEU A 118 9.45 -4.78 11.26
N GLY A 119 9.00 -6.04 11.24
CA GLY A 119 9.85 -7.20 10.98
C GLY A 119 10.57 -7.12 9.64
N MET A 120 9.87 -6.66 8.60
CA MET A 120 10.41 -6.51 7.25
C MET A 120 11.52 -5.46 7.21
N ALA A 121 11.30 -4.31 7.86
CA ALA A 121 12.29 -3.25 7.96
C ALA A 121 13.52 -3.69 8.77
N ALA A 122 13.32 -4.35 9.91
CA ALA A 122 14.42 -4.83 10.72
C ALA A 122 15.31 -5.83 9.97
N GLU A 123 14.70 -6.76 9.20
CA GLU A 123 15.48 -7.65 8.34
C GLU A 123 16.24 -6.90 7.26
N ALA A 124 15.59 -5.94 6.58
CA ALA A 124 16.24 -5.15 5.53
C ALA A 124 17.43 -4.36 6.08
N ILE A 125 17.27 -3.68 7.21
CA ILE A 125 18.37 -2.94 7.86
C ILE A 125 19.51 -3.89 8.24
N ALA A 126 19.20 -5.04 8.84
CA ALA A 126 20.21 -6.04 9.20
C ALA A 126 20.92 -6.64 7.98
N ARG A 127 20.26 -6.67 6.82
CA ARG A 127 20.83 -7.06 5.52
C ARG A 127 21.66 -5.95 4.86
N GLY A 128 21.76 -4.77 5.47
CA GLY A 128 22.60 -3.65 5.03
C GLY A 128 21.90 -2.62 4.16
N PHE A 129 20.56 -2.64 4.07
CA PHE A 129 19.81 -1.59 3.36
C PHE A 129 19.78 -0.28 4.18
N ASP A 130 19.72 0.85 3.48
CA ASP A 130 19.74 2.17 4.11
C ASP A 130 18.56 2.37 5.07
N THR A 131 18.86 2.75 6.31
CA THR A 131 17.84 2.86 7.36
C THR A 131 16.88 4.02 7.10
N GLY A 132 17.37 5.12 6.52
CA GLY A 132 16.53 6.27 6.17
C GLY A 132 15.52 5.93 5.07
N ALA A 133 15.98 5.26 4.02
CA ALA A 133 15.16 4.76 2.92
C ALA A 133 14.09 3.76 3.41
N VAL A 134 14.49 2.79 4.22
CA VAL A 134 13.57 1.80 4.81
C VAL A 134 12.49 2.47 5.68
N MET A 135 12.88 3.45 6.50
CA MET A 135 11.94 4.21 7.32
C MET A 135 10.98 5.03 6.46
N ALA A 136 11.48 5.72 5.44
CA ALA A 136 10.66 6.49 4.51
C ALA A 136 9.63 5.61 3.78
N ASP A 137 10.02 4.42 3.34
CA ASP A 137 9.13 3.46 2.68
C ASP A 137 8.02 2.98 3.64
N LEU A 138 8.37 2.63 4.89
CA LEU A 138 7.36 2.24 5.88
C LEU A 138 6.41 3.38 6.23
N VAL A 139 6.91 4.62 6.35
CA VAL A 139 6.05 5.79 6.56
C VAL A 139 5.10 5.99 5.38
N PHE A 140 5.58 5.79 4.14
CA PHE A 140 4.74 5.86 2.94
C PHE A 140 3.71 4.73 2.84
N SER A 141 3.93 3.59 3.49
CA SER A 141 2.97 2.47 3.43
C SER A 141 1.58 2.83 4.00
N SER A 142 1.51 3.75 4.97
CA SER A 142 0.25 4.27 5.52
C SER A 142 -0.56 5.04 4.47
N PRO A 143 -0.08 6.16 3.87
CA PRO A 143 -0.83 6.84 2.80
C PRO A 143 -1.02 5.95 1.56
N GLY A 144 -0.11 5.01 1.30
CA GLY A 144 -0.28 3.97 0.29
C GLY A 144 -1.52 3.11 0.50
N THR A 145 -1.93 2.92 1.76
CA THR A 145 -3.13 2.17 2.16
C THR A 145 -4.34 3.10 2.26
N ASP A 146 -4.18 4.23 2.96
CA ASP A 146 -5.25 5.15 3.34
C ASP A 146 -5.87 5.92 2.17
N VAL A 147 -5.14 6.06 1.05
CA VAL A 147 -5.59 6.80 -0.13
C VAL A 147 -6.93 6.30 -0.67
N VAL A 148 -7.25 5.01 -0.48
CA VAL A 148 -8.54 4.47 -0.91
C VAL A 148 -9.59 4.48 0.19
N ASP A 149 -9.22 4.71 1.45
CA ASP A 149 -10.07 4.60 2.63
C ASP A 149 -10.50 5.95 3.23
N VAL A 150 -10.01 7.07 2.67
CA VAL A 150 -10.38 8.44 3.12
C VAL A 150 -11.86 8.63 3.43
N GLY A 151 -12.77 8.15 2.57
CA GLY A 151 -14.21 8.29 2.79
C GLY A 151 -14.80 7.35 3.82
N CYS A 152 -14.32 6.10 3.91
CA CYS A 152 -14.79 5.20 4.95
C CYS A 152 -14.26 5.60 6.33
N ASP A 153 -13.07 6.19 6.41
CA ASP A 153 -12.45 6.56 7.69
C ASP A 153 -13.05 7.84 8.26
N LEU A 154 -13.56 8.73 7.41
CA LEU A 154 -14.41 9.86 7.83
C LEU A 154 -15.64 9.40 8.64
N VAL A 155 -16.21 8.24 8.30
CA VAL A 155 -17.41 7.69 8.95
C VAL A 155 -17.04 6.75 10.10
N ASN A 156 -16.05 5.89 9.89
CA ASN A 156 -15.63 4.86 10.84
C ASN A 156 -14.78 5.41 11.99
N SER A 157 -14.32 6.66 11.87
CA SER A 157 -13.55 7.35 12.89
C SER A 157 -12.27 6.61 13.24
N GLU A 158 -11.52 6.25 12.19
CA GLU A 158 -10.15 5.86 12.39
C GLU A 158 -9.40 7.09 12.91
N VAL A 159 -8.85 6.96 14.12
CA VAL A 159 -8.11 8.04 14.80
C VAL A 159 -6.95 8.54 13.93
N MET A 160 -6.45 7.65 13.07
CA MET A 160 -5.29 7.78 12.22
C MET A 160 -5.65 7.49 10.76
N ASN A 161 -5.75 8.50 9.91
CA ASN A 161 -5.71 8.38 8.46
C ASN A 161 -4.75 9.45 7.92
N SER A 162 -3.75 9.01 7.16
CA SER A 162 -2.65 9.84 6.67
C SER A 162 -3.09 11.04 5.83
N PHE A 163 -4.30 11.01 5.24
CA PHE A 163 -4.88 12.13 4.50
C PHE A 163 -5.69 13.08 5.39
N LEU A 164 -6.20 12.61 6.53
CA LEU A 164 -7.08 13.37 7.42
C LEU A 164 -6.36 13.98 8.62
N ASN A 165 -5.20 13.44 9.03
CA ASN A 165 -4.44 13.94 10.19
C ASN A 165 -3.51 15.13 9.90
N VAL A 166 -3.35 15.51 8.63
CA VAL A 166 -2.50 16.67 8.27
C VAL A 166 -3.08 17.97 8.82
N ALA A 167 -2.22 18.96 9.09
CA ALA A 167 -2.66 20.25 9.62
C ALA A 167 -3.60 21.00 8.66
N ASP A 168 -3.45 20.80 7.34
CA ASP A 168 -4.39 21.32 6.33
C ASP A 168 -5.87 21.00 6.64
N VAL A 169 -6.11 19.83 7.24
CA VAL A 169 -7.45 19.38 7.65
C VAL A 169 -7.68 19.71 9.13
N THR A 170 -6.77 19.29 10.02
CA THR A 170 -7.02 19.29 11.47
C THR A 170 -7.07 20.68 12.10
N ASP A 171 -6.45 21.71 11.49
CA ASP A 171 -6.54 23.09 11.99
C ASP A 171 -7.89 23.74 11.70
N THR A 172 -8.58 23.30 10.65
CA THR A 172 -9.85 23.90 10.21
C THR A 172 -11.05 23.00 10.46
N GLY A 173 -10.83 21.68 10.56
CA GLY A 173 -11.87 20.65 10.54
C GLY A 173 -12.53 20.48 9.16
N ILE A 174 -11.98 21.08 8.10
CA ILE A 174 -12.59 21.08 6.77
C ILE A 174 -11.82 20.17 5.82
N VAL A 175 -12.51 19.15 5.30
CA VAL A 175 -12.03 18.31 4.21
C VAL A 175 -12.58 18.86 2.89
N SER A 176 -11.72 19.53 2.12
CA SER A 176 -12.08 20.08 0.81
C SER A 176 -11.34 19.38 -0.33
N GLU A 177 -11.86 19.49 -1.55
CA GLU A 177 -11.21 18.95 -2.76
C GLU A 177 -9.78 19.47 -2.92
N ASP A 178 -9.56 20.76 -2.70
CA ASP A 178 -8.23 21.38 -2.83
C ASP A 178 -7.26 20.89 -1.76
N VAL A 179 -7.71 20.73 -0.51
CA VAL A 179 -6.89 20.16 0.57
C VAL A 179 -6.50 18.73 0.23
N LEU A 180 -7.47 17.88 -0.15
CA LEU A 180 -7.21 16.48 -0.49
C LEU A 180 -6.24 16.34 -1.66
N ARG A 181 -6.34 17.19 -2.69
CA ARG A 181 -5.38 17.20 -3.80
C ARG A 181 -3.97 17.58 -3.36
N ARG A 182 -3.81 18.59 -2.50
CA ARG A 182 -2.47 18.97 -2.00
C ARG A 182 -1.83 17.83 -1.20
N VAL A 183 -2.60 17.18 -0.34
CA VAL A 183 -2.12 16.04 0.46
C VAL A 183 -1.81 14.83 -0.42
N TYR A 184 -2.67 14.54 -1.40
CA TYR A 184 -2.42 13.53 -2.41
C TYR A 184 -1.12 13.79 -3.18
N ASP A 185 -0.91 15.02 -3.65
CA ASP A 185 0.28 15.39 -4.42
C ASP A 185 1.56 15.30 -3.57
N ALA A 186 1.49 15.67 -2.29
CA ALA A 186 2.57 15.48 -1.32
C ALA A 186 2.97 14.00 -1.22
N TYR A 187 2.00 13.09 -1.00
CA TYR A 187 2.30 11.66 -0.93
C TYR A 187 2.73 11.07 -2.27
N ALA A 188 2.10 11.47 -3.37
CA ALA A 188 2.49 11.04 -4.71
C ALA A 188 3.97 11.37 -5.00
N ALA A 189 4.44 12.55 -4.57
CA ALA A 189 5.84 12.96 -4.68
C ALA A 189 6.76 12.14 -3.78
N VAL A 190 6.36 11.83 -2.54
CA VAL A 190 7.12 10.98 -1.60
C VAL A 190 7.34 9.57 -2.17
N GLY A 191 6.32 8.97 -2.77
CA GLY A 191 6.39 7.61 -3.32
C GLY A 191 7.20 7.51 -4.62
N ALA A 192 7.47 8.61 -5.33
CA ALA A 192 7.98 8.57 -6.69
C ALA A 192 9.35 7.90 -6.82
N ARG A 193 10.33 8.28 -5.98
CA ARG A 193 11.69 7.68 -6.00
C ARG A 193 11.66 6.21 -5.58
N MET A 194 10.82 5.89 -4.59
CA MET A 194 10.63 4.52 -4.13
C MET A 194 10.13 3.62 -5.27
N LEU A 195 9.12 4.08 -6.02
CA LEU A 195 8.48 3.27 -7.08
C LEU A 195 9.24 3.25 -8.40
N THR A 196 10.10 4.25 -8.68
CA THR A 196 10.80 4.34 -9.97
C THR A 196 12.29 4.06 -9.91
N GLN A 197 12.98 4.42 -8.83
CA GLN A 197 14.44 4.30 -8.69
C GLN A 197 14.83 3.15 -7.74
N ARG A 198 14.19 3.10 -6.58
CA ARG A 198 14.47 2.14 -5.50
C ARG A 198 13.54 0.93 -5.48
N TRP A 199 12.76 0.70 -6.54
CA TRP A 199 11.76 -0.38 -6.63
C TRP A 199 12.29 -1.77 -6.30
N HIS A 200 13.60 -1.98 -6.46
CA HIS A 200 14.28 -3.24 -6.20
C HIS A 200 14.64 -3.45 -4.72
N GLU A 201 14.52 -2.45 -3.85
CA GLU A 201 14.77 -2.56 -2.41
C GLU A 201 13.61 -3.28 -1.70
N PRO A 202 13.85 -4.12 -0.68
CA PRO A 202 12.81 -4.98 -0.10
C PRO A 202 11.54 -4.21 0.34
N VAL A 203 11.67 -3.10 1.05
CA VAL A 203 10.52 -2.36 1.58
C VAL A 203 9.80 -1.56 0.49
N ALA A 204 10.52 -1.06 -0.51
CA ALA A 204 9.93 -0.50 -1.72
C ALA A 204 9.07 -1.54 -2.48
N ARG A 205 9.50 -2.81 -2.54
CA ARG A 205 8.69 -3.90 -3.13
C ARG A 205 7.41 -4.17 -2.35
N MET A 206 7.47 -4.10 -1.02
CA MET A 206 6.29 -4.22 -0.17
C MET A 206 5.30 -3.08 -0.47
N CYS A 207 5.78 -1.84 -0.52
CA CYS A 207 4.93 -0.68 -0.82
C CYS A 207 4.37 -0.73 -2.24
N ALA A 208 5.17 -1.21 -3.22
CA ALA A 208 4.70 -1.44 -4.57
C ALA A 208 3.52 -2.43 -4.61
N ALA A 209 3.56 -3.48 -3.78
CA ALA A 209 2.53 -4.50 -3.68
C ALA A 209 1.19 -3.99 -3.12
N LEU A 210 1.16 -2.83 -2.43
CA LEU A 210 -0.09 -2.23 -1.95
C LEU A 210 -1.09 -1.99 -3.09
N TYR A 211 -0.60 -1.56 -4.27
CA TYR A 211 -1.47 -1.37 -5.44
C TYR A 211 -2.16 -2.67 -5.86
N THR A 212 -1.40 -3.77 -5.95
CA THR A 212 -1.98 -5.09 -6.25
C THR A 212 -2.87 -5.57 -5.12
N TRP A 213 -2.55 -5.26 -3.88
CA TRP A 213 -3.36 -5.62 -2.72
C TRP A 213 -4.73 -4.94 -2.76
N HIS A 214 -4.83 -3.64 -3.08
CA HIS A 214 -6.13 -2.97 -3.25
C HIS A 214 -7.00 -3.59 -4.34
N ILE A 215 -6.38 -4.08 -5.42
CA ILE A 215 -7.08 -4.74 -6.54
C ILE A 215 -7.55 -6.15 -6.16
N GLN A 216 -6.67 -6.92 -5.51
CA GLN A 216 -6.86 -8.35 -5.29
C GLN A 216 -7.65 -8.64 -4.02
N ASN A 217 -7.62 -7.70 -3.08
CA ASN A 217 -8.35 -7.73 -1.85
C ASN A 217 -9.63 -6.91 -2.03
N ASP A 218 -10.74 -7.63 -2.15
CA ASP A 218 -12.11 -7.13 -2.30
C ASP A 218 -12.64 -6.41 -1.04
N ARG A 219 -11.73 -5.90 -0.20
CA ARG A 219 -12.02 -5.05 0.96
C ARG A 219 -12.24 -3.60 0.53
N HIS A 220 -11.38 -3.03 -0.30
CA HIS A 220 -11.47 -1.59 -0.62
C HIS A 220 -12.32 -1.30 -1.86
N PHE A 221 -12.89 -2.32 -2.51
CA PHE A 221 -13.65 -2.18 -3.76
C PHE A 221 -12.95 -1.23 -4.76
N PHE A 222 -11.63 -1.38 -4.92
CA PHE A 222 -10.76 -0.39 -5.56
C PHE A 222 -11.30 0.11 -6.91
N PHE A 223 -11.66 -0.81 -7.81
CA PHE A 223 -12.18 -0.46 -9.12
C PHE A 223 -13.54 0.25 -9.05
N ARG A 224 -14.39 -0.13 -8.10
CA ARG A 224 -15.69 0.51 -7.91
C ARG A 224 -15.52 1.94 -7.43
N ARG A 225 -14.66 2.16 -6.44
CA ARG A 225 -14.30 3.50 -5.94
C ARG A 225 -13.67 4.32 -7.06
N ALA A 226 -12.68 3.77 -7.77
CA ALA A 226 -12.05 4.46 -8.90
C ALA A 226 -13.06 4.84 -9.99
N LEU A 227 -14.02 3.98 -10.33
CA LEU A 227 -15.10 4.29 -11.27
C LEU A 227 -15.98 5.44 -10.78
N LEU A 228 -16.38 5.41 -9.51
CA LEU A 228 -17.23 6.42 -8.90
C LEU A 228 -16.55 7.80 -8.81
N GLY A 229 -15.27 7.84 -8.43
CA GLY A 229 -14.52 9.08 -8.32
C GLY A 229 -13.85 9.55 -9.61
N TRP A 230 -13.94 8.77 -10.69
CA TRP A 230 -13.34 9.13 -11.98
C TRP A 230 -13.75 10.52 -12.48
N PRO A 231 -15.00 10.99 -12.36
CA PRO A 231 -15.37 12.34 -12.78
C PRO A 231 -14.61 13.47 -12.06
N LYS A 232 -14.08 13.21 -10.85
CA LYS A 232 -13.32 14.17 -10.03
C LYS A 232 -11.80 14.08 -10.22
N ALA A 233 -11.29 12.92 -10.58
CA ALA A 233 -9.86 12.71 -10.76
C ALA A 233 -9.31 13.47 -11.96
N ARG A 234 -8.03 13.85 -11.91
CA ARG A 234 -7.32 14.43 -13.05
C ARG A 234 -7.29 13.47 -14.23
N LYS A 235 -7.18 14.04 -15.44
CA LYS A 235 -7.23 13.29 -16.72
C LYS A 235 -5.96 13.42 -17.54
N ALA A 236 -5.15 14.45 -17.24
CA ALA A 236 -3.85 14.66 -17.84
C ALA A 236 -2.78 14.20 -16.86
N PRO A 237 -1.72 13.49 -17.33
CA PRO A 237 -0.62 13.05 -16.47
C PRO A 237 0.11 14.24 -15.85
N ALA A 238 0.78 14.02 -14.71
CA ALA A 238 1.69 14.99 -14.12
C ALA A 238 2.78 15.36 -15.14
N ARG A 239 2.95 16.66 -15.39
CA ARG A 239 3.97 17.22 -16.29
C ARG A 239 4.61 18.45 -15.63
N PRO A 240 5.82 18.34 -15.06
CA PRO A 240 6.62 17.12 -14.92
C PRO A 240 6.01 16.12 -13.91
N GLN A 241 6.44 14.86 -13.96
CA GLN A 241 6.27 13.95 -12.82
C GLN A 241 7.18 14.42 -11.68
N LEU A 242 6.74 14.27 -10.44
CA LEU A 242 7.30 14.96 -9.29
C LEU A 242 7.83 13.98 -8.25
N GLU A 243 8.89 14.38 -7.55
CA GLU A 243 9.42 13.70 -6.37
C GLU A 243 9.67 14.71 -5.25
N ALA A 244 9.70 14.22 -4.00
CA ALA A 244 10.14 14.96 -2.82
C ALA A 244 10.34 13.99 -1.66
N ASP A 245 11.07 14.40 -0.63
CA ASP A 245 11.19 13.68 0.62
C ASP A 245 10.08 14.11 1.60
N PHE A 246 9.72 13.25 2.56
CA PHE A 246 8.58 13.48 3.46
C PHE A 246 8.68 14.79 4.25
N ASP A 247 9.88 15.15 4.69
CA ASP A 247 10.15 16.37 5.44
C ASP A 247 10.26 17.64 4.59
N GLU A 248 10.27 17.48 3.26
CA GLU A 248 10.14 18.59 2.32
C GLU A 248 8.67 18.89 2.02
N VAL A 249 7.84 17.86 1.83
CA VAL A 249 6.41 18.04 1.51
C VAL A 249 5.55 18.41 2.72
N PHE A 250 6.01 18.08 3.93
CA PHE A 250 5.35 18.43 5.19
C PHE A 250 6.27 19.24 6.10
N ASP A 251 5.77 20.36 6.62
CA ASP A 251 6.47 21.16 7.62
C ASP A 251 6.45 20.49 9.00
N LYS A 252 7.06 21.13 10.00
CA LYS A 252 7.12 20.59 11.37
C LYS A 252 5.74 20.36 12.01
N GLU A 253 4.73 21.15 11.65
CA GLU A 253 3.36 21.05 12.17
C GLU A 253 2.50 20.08 11.33
N TYR A 254 3.12 19.36 10.39
CA TYR A 254 2.46 18.42 9.47
C TYR A 254 1.51 19.12 8.48
N GLN A 255 1.80 20.37 8.14
CA GLN A 255 1.12 21.10 7.07
C GLN A 255 1.83 20.86 5.72
N THR A 256 1.07 20.74 4.64
CA THR A 256 1.62 20.66 3.29
C THR A 256 2.38 21.94 2.94
N THR A 257 3.61 21.80 2.44
CA THR A 257 4.47 22.94 2.07
C THR A 257 4.25 23.38 0.62
N GLY A 258 3.69 22.50 -0.21
CA GLY A 258 3.64 22.64 -1.67
C GLY A 258 4.97 22.39 -2.37
N PHE A 259 6.04 22.03 -1.65
CA PHE A 259 7.33 21.74 -2.25
C PHE A 259 7.30 20.41 -3.00
N SER A 260 7.83 20.42 -4.21
CA SER A 260 8.23 19.23 -4.95
C SER A 260 9.21 19.62 -6.06
N ARG A 261 9.92 18.63 -6.61
CA ARG A 261 10.84 18.83 -7.73
C ARG A 261 10.54 17.84 -8.86
N PRO A 262 10.94 18.13 -10.10
CA PRO A 262 10.82 17.16 -11.19
C PRO A 262 11.57 15.87 -10.84
N LEU A 263 10.92 14.73 -11.06
CA LEU A 263 11.56 13.43 -11.08
C LEU A 263 12.68 13.43 -12.12
N ASP A 264 13.81 12.79 -11.81
CA ASP A 264 14.94 12.69 -12.74
C ASP A 264 14.45 12.20 -14.12
N PRO A 265 14.78 12.90 -15.22
CA PRO A 265 14.30 12.59 -16.57
C PRO A 265 14.53 11.14 -17.02
N LYS A 266 15.54 10.44 -16.48
CA LYS A 266 15.78 9.02 -16.75
C LYS A 266 14.65 8.11 -16.25
N PHE A 267 13.96 8.54 -15.19
CA PHE A 267 12.91 7.76 -14.53
C PHE A 267 11.51 8.30 -14.82
N ALA A 268 11.38 9.56 -15.23
CA ALA A 268 10.14 10.13 -15.72
C ALA A 268 9.74 9.52 -17.08
N CYS A 269 8.52 8.97 -17.16
CA CYS A 269 7.98 8.44 -18.42
C CYS A 269 7.26 9.52 -19.25
N ASN A 270 6.88 9.18 -20.48
CA ASN A 270 6.15 10.10 -21.38
C ASN A 270 4.69 10.39 -20.96
N GLY A 271 4.16 9.68 -19.95
CA GLY A 271 2.83 9.87 -19.41
C GLY A 271 1.70 9.18 -20.20
N ASP A 272 2.02 8.32 -21.16
CA ASP A 272 1.02 7.51 -21.86
C ASP A 272 0.53 6.35 -20.99
N ASP A 273 -0.68 5.83 -21.28
CA ASP A 273 -1.26 4.70 -20.54
C ASP A 273 -0.33 3.48 -20.52
N THR A 274 0.31 3.19 -21.65
CA THR A 274 1.49 2.30 -21.73
C THR A 274 2.65 3.17 -22.18
N CYS A 275 3.50 3.55 -21.24
CA CYS A 275 4.52 4.55 -21.49
C CYS A 275 5.75 3.97 -22.21
N ASN A 276 6.59 4.85 -22.73
CA ASN A 276 7.86 4.50 -23.39
C ASN A 276 8.75 3.54 -22.56
N HIS A 277 8.79 3.68 -21.24
CA HIS A 277 9.56 2.77 -20.37
C HIS A 277 8.97 1.36 -20.36
N VAL A 278 7.64 1.25 -20.33
CA VAL A 278 6.94 -0.04 -20.33
C VAL A 278 7.04 -0.70 -21.69
N GLU A 279 6.87 0.05 -22.79
CA GLU A 279 7.05 -0.49 -24.13
C GLU A 279 8.45 -1.07 -24.30
N HIS A 280 9.49 -0.29 -23.97
CA HIS A 280 10.87 -0.75 -24.01
C HIS A 280 11.12 -1.98 -23.12
N PHE A 281 10.57 -1.98 -21.90
CA PHE A 281 10.71 -3.09 -20.97
C PHE A 281 10.06 -4.37 -21.49
N LEU A 282 8.82 -4.28 -22.01
CA LEU A 282 8.10 -5.41 -22.58
C LEU A 282 8.75 -5.92 -23.87
N ASP A 283 9.34 -5.04 -24.68
CA ASP A 283 10.07 -5.42 -25.89
C ASP A 283 11.40 -6.12 -25.55
N THR A 284 12.07 -5.70 -24.49
CA THR A 284 13.28 -6.38 -24.00
C THR A 284 12.95 -7.75 -23.41
N ASN A 285 11.74 -7.94 -22.89
CA ASN A 285 11.28 -9.17 -22.24
C ASN A 285 10.22 -9.93 -23.07
N GLN A 286 10.30 -9.89 -24.40
CA GLN A 286 9.31 -10.53 -25.29
C GLN A 286 9.10 -12.04 -25.06
N GLN A 287 10.10 -12.72 -24.50
CA GLN A 287 10.02 -14.15 -24.17
C GLN A 287 9.09 -14.44 -22.98
N GLU A 288 8.72 -13.42 -22.19
CA GLU A 288 7.80 -13.54 -21.06
C GLU A 288 6.50 -12.73 -21.33
N PRO A 289 5.56 -13.29 -22.11
CA PRO A 289 4.32 -12.59 -22.47
C PRO A 289 3.44 -12.25 -21.26
N LEU A 290 3.61 -12.96 -20.12
CA LEU A 290 2.86 -12.71 -18.89
C LEU A 290 3.12 -11.32 -18.30
N LEU A 291 4.25 -10.68 -18.60
CA LEU A 291 4.51 -9.30 -18.15
C LEU A 291 3.55 -8.30 -18.81
N ARG A 292 3.23 -8.52 -20.09
CA ARG A 292 2.25 -7.71 -20.84
C ARG A 292 0.84 -7.95 -20.32
N ASP A 293 0.50 -9.21 -20.02
CA ASP A 293 -0.78 -9.55 -19.41
C ASP A 293 -0.93 -8.91 -18.03
N LEU A 294 0.12 -8.96 -17.20
CA LEU A 294 0.12 -8.31 -15.90
C LEU A 294 -0.08 -6.80 -16.03
N TRP A 295 0.64 -6.12 -16.92
CA TRP A 295 0.41 -4.70 -17.21
C TRP A 295 -1.04 -4.42 -17.63
N TRP A 296 -1.62 -5.28 -18.46
CA TRP A 296 -3.01 -5.15 -18.88
C TRP A 296 -3.97 -5.25 -17.70
N PHE A 297 -3.79 -6.23 -16.81
CA PHE A 297 -4.65 -6.41 -15.64
C PHE A 297 -4.49 -5.30 -14.60
N LEU A 298 -3.35 -4.62 -14.55
CA LEU A 298 -3.05 -3.57 -13.58
C LEU A 298 -3.32 -2.15 -14.09
N VAL A 299 -3.20 -1.88 -15.38
CA VAL A 299 -3.26 -0.52 -15.94
C VAL A 299 -4.26 -0.43 -17.09
N THR A 300 -3.96 -1.07 -18.22
CA THR A 300 -4.72 -0.87 -19.47
C THR A 300 -6.20 -1.27 -19.34
N GLY A 301 -6.47 -2.44 -18.76
CA GLY A 301 -7.82 -2.93 -18.52
C GLY A 301 -8.59 -2.06 -17.53
N PRO A 302 -8.07 -1.85 -16.31
CA PRO A 302 -8.68 -0.95 -15.32
C PRO A 302 -9.00 0.45 -15.85
N LEU A 303 -8.09 1.08 -16.60
CA LEU A 303 -8.35 2.40 -17.19
C LEU A 303 -9.48 2.38 -18.21
N LYS A 304 -9.54 1.37 -19.07
CA LYS A 304 -10.66 1.20 -20.01
C LYS A 304 -11.99 1.02 -19.27
N TYR A 305 -11.99 0.22 -18.21
CA TYR A 305 -13.16 -0.01 -17.36
C TYR A 305 -13.67 1.30 -16.73
N VAL A 306 -12.78 2.01 -16.02
CA VAL A 306 -13.10 3.24 -15.32
C VAL A 306 -13.56 4.35 -16.29
N ARG A 307 -12.90 4.50 -17.45
CA ARG A 307 -13.32 5.43 -18.51
C ARG A 307 -14.65 5.05 -19.14
N GLY A 308 -14.98 3.77 -19.18
CA GLY A 308 -16.26 3.27 -19.68
C GLY A 308 -17.45 3.64 -18.79
N GLY A 309 -17.20 3.93 -17.50
CA GLY A 309 -18.20 4.46 -16.56
C GLY A 309 -19.35 3.50 -16.25
N LYS A 310 -19.22 2.21 -16.58
CA LYS A 310 -20.23 1.19 -16.33
C LYS A 310 -19.72 0.19 -15.31
N VAL A 311 -20.47 0.06 -14.23
CA VAL A 311 -20.28 -0.97 -13.22
C VAL A 311 -20.38 -2.36 -13.86
N ASP A 312 -19.35 -3.18 -13.65
CA ASP A 312 -19.33 -4.58 -14.09
C ASP A 312 -18.51 -5.42 -13.10
N GLU A 313 -19.22 -6.13 -12.21
CA GLU A 313 -18.62 -6.96 -11.17
C GLU A 313 -17.84 -8.16 -11.74
N GLU A 314 -18.26 -8.72 -12.88
CA GLU A 314 -17.54 -9.83 -13.52
C GLU A 314 -16.20 -9.34 -14.07
N GLN A 315 -16.20 -8.16 -14.67
CA GLN A 315 -14.98 -7.53 -15.17
C GLN A 315 -14.03 -7.14 -14.02
N GLU A 316 -14.55 -6.62 -12.89
CA GLU A 316 -13.76 -6.35 -11.68
C GLU A 316 -13.11 -7.64 -11.14
N LYS A 317 -13.88 -8.74 -11.02
CA LYS A 317 -13.36 -10.06 -10.62
C LYS A 317 -12.30 -10.59 -11.57
N LYS A 318 -12.51 -10.41 -12.88
CA LYS A 318 -11.54 -10.82 -13.92
C LYS A 318 -10.22 -10.08 -13.77
N PHE A 319 -10.22 -8.79 -13.45
CA PHE A 319 -8.98 -8.06 -13.18
C PHE A 319 -8.26 -8.56 -11.92
N ALA A 320 -9.01 -8.75 -10.83
CA ALA A 320 -8.46 -9.26 -9.58
C ALA A 320 -7.92 -10.69 -9.70
N GLU A 321 -8.61 -11.58 -10.40
CA GLU A 321 -8.13 -12.96 -10.63
C GLU A 321 -7.01 -13.02 -11.66
N GLY A 322 -7.14 -12.30 -12.77
CA GLY A 322 -6.12 -12.26 -13.83
C GLY A 322 -4.77 -11.77 -13.33
N SER A 323 -4.75 -10.69 -12.53
CA SER A 323 -3.51 -10.20 -11.92
C SER A 323 -2.88 -11.23 -10.97
N ARG A 324 -3.67 -11.86 -10.10
CA ARG A 324 -3.19 -12.94 -9.19
C ARG A 324 -2.58 -14.11 -9.95
N LEU A 325 -3.26 -14.59 -10.99
CA LEU A 325 -2.78 -15.70 -11.81
C LEU A 325 -1.51 -15.35 -12.58
N CYS A 326 -1.40 -14.13 -13.11
CA CYS A 326 -0.19 -13.66 -13.77
C CYS A 326 0.99 -13.61 -12.80
N MET A 327 0.78 -13.01 -11.61
CA MET A 327 1.82 -12.92 -10.59
C MET A 327 2.29 -14.31 -10.12
N ALA A 328 1.37 -15.23 -9.85
CA ALA A 328 1.73 -16.60 -9.45
C ALA A 328 2.53 -17.33 -10.55
N LYS A 329 2.15 -17.17 -11.82
CA LYS A 329 2.86 -17.79 -12.95
C LYS A 329 4.24 -17.17 -13.17
N LEU A 330 4.36 -15.84 -13.14
CA LEU A 330 5.64 -15.13 -13.25
C LEU A 330 6.59 -15.56 -12.14
N PHE A 331 6.09 -15.64 -10.90
CA PHE A 331 6.87 -16.16 -9.78
C PHE A 331 7.37 -17.59 -10.05
N SER A 332 6.49 -18.50 -10.48
CA SER A 332 6.87 -19.89 -10.76
C SER A 332 7.90 -20.05 -11.89
N ARG A 333 8.02 -19.05 -12.77
CA ARG A 333 9.00 -19.00 -13.86
C ARG A 333 10.33 -18.33 -13.48
N GLY A 334 10.42 -17.78 -12.26
CA GLY A 334 11.60 -17.06 -11.79
C GLY A 334 11.66 -15.58 -12.22
N SER A 335 10.63 -15.07 -12.91
CA SER A 335 10.55 -13.69 -13.45
C SER A 335 10.16 -12.67 -12.36
N VAL A 336 10.75 -12.79 -11.18
CA VAL A 336 10.34 -12.05 -9.97
C VAL A 336 10.72 -10.57 -10.07
N LEU A 337 11.93 -10.26 -10.52
CA LEU A 337 12.38 -8.86 -10.62
C LEU A 337 11.58 -8.11 -11.70
N GLU A 338 11.29 -8.78 -12.80
CA GLU A 338 10.50 -8.23 -13.89
C GLU A 338 9.06 -7.98 -13.46
N MET A 339 8.46 -8.93 -12.73
CA MET A 339 7.14 -8.77 -12.13
C MET A 339 7.11 -7.58 -11.15
N VAL A 340 8.10 -7.46 -10.26
CA VAL A 340 8.19 -6.35 -9.31
C VAL A 340 8.29 -5.02 -10.04
N TRP A 341 9.13 -4.93 -11.08
CA TRP A 341 9.28 -3.73 -11.88
C TRP A 341 7.93 -3.29 -12.47
N VAL A 342 7.18 -4.22 -13.06
CA VAL A 342 5.83 -3.96 -13.61
C VAL A 342 4.88 -3.46 -12.53
N ILE A 343 4.88 -4.07 -11.34
CA ILE A 343 4.01 -3.66 -10.23
C ILE A 343 4.38 -2.26 -9.73
N ALA A 344 5.65 -1.98 -9.49
CA ALA A 344 6.12 -0.68 -9.02
C ALA A 344 5.81 0.42 -10.03
N HIS A 345 6.04 0.17 -11.32
CA HIS A 345 5.74 1.14 -12.36
C HIS A 345 4.24 1.36 -12.56
N ALA A 346 3.41 0.32 -12.44
CA ALA A 346 1.96 0.44 -12.46
C ALA A 346 1.44 1.25 -11.26
N ASN A 347 2.03 1.07 -10.08
CA ASN A 347 1.71 1.83 -8.88
C ASN A 347 2.08 3.32 -9.07
N HIS A 348 3.27 3.63 -9.60
CA HIS A 348 3.65 5.00 -9.96
C HIS A 348 2.66 5.63 -10.96
N HIS A 349 2.25 4.87 -11.97
CA HIS A 349 1.22 5.32 -12.91
C HIS A 349 -0.10 5.63 -12.21
N ALA A 350 -0.54 4.81 -11.27
CA ALA A 350 -1.76 5.03 -10.48
C ALA A 350 -1.71 6.33 -9.67
N TRP A 351 -0.53 6.72 -9.18
CA TRP A 351 -0.33 7.96 -8.44
C TRP A 351 -0.27 9.21 -9.32
N GLN A 352 0.58 9.23 -10.36
CA GLN A 352 0.93 10.47 -11.05
C GLN A 352 0.60 10.52 -12.55
N VAL A 353 0.31 9.40 -13.20
CA VAL A 353 0.09 9.36 -14.66
C VAL A 353 -1.39 9.28 -14.98
N ASN A 354 -2.07 8.27 -14.43
CA ASN A 354 -3.45 7.96 -14.77
C ASN A 354 -4.44 8.26 -13.64
N TYR A 355 -3.94 8.62 -12.45
CA TYR A 355 -4.71 9.07 -11.30
C TYR A 355 -5.81 8.10 -10.84
N LEU A 356 -5.57 6.79 -10.98
CA LEU A 356 -6.47 5.77 -10.44
C LEU A 356 -6.58 5.83 -8.91
N PHE A 357 -5.50 6.15 -8.19
CA PHE A 357 -5.56 6.35 -6.75
C PHE A 357 -6.37 7.59 -6.37
N GLU A 358 -6.18 8.72 -7.06
CA GLU A 358 -7.00 9.93 -6.83
C GLU A 358 -8.49 9.64 -7.11
N ALA A 359 -8.77 8.88 -8.16
CA ALA A 359 -10.13 8.45 -8.47
C ALA A 359 -10.71 7.57 -7.37
N ALA A 360 -9.93 6.62 -6.83
CA ALA A 360 -10.37 5.78 -5.71
C ALA A 360 -10.58 6.60 -4.43
N MET A 361 -9.71 7.58 -4.15
CA MET A 361 -9.83 8.50 -3.01
C MET A 361 -11.14 9.27 -3.05
N PHE A 362 -11.44 9.95 -4.16
CA PHE A 362 -12.71 10.65 -4.31
C PHE A 362 -13.91 9.70 -4.34
N GLY A 363 -13.75 8.52 -4.94
CA GLY A 363 -14.77 7.49 -4.94
C GLY A 363 -15.13 7.01 -3.54
N SER A 364 -14.14 6.86 -2.66
CA SER A 364 -14.33 6.52 -1.25
C SER A 364 -15.25 7.52 -0.56
N ILE A 365 -15.03 8.82 -0.80
CA ILE A 365 -15.85 9.90 -0.24
C ILE A 365 -17.26 9.89 -0.84
N LEU A 366 -17.37 9.74 -2.16
CA LEU A 366 -18.65 9.78 -2.89
C LEU A 366 -19.52 8.56 -2.62
N ASP A 367 -18.92 7.44 -2.25
CA ASP A 367 -19.63 6.22 -1.87
C ASP A 367 -20.43 6.39 -0.57
N GLY A 368 -20.09 7.37 0.26
CA GLY A 368 -20.85 7.67 1.48
C GLY A 368 -20.89 6.49 2.47
N GLY A 369 -19.90 5.59 2.40
CA GLY A 369 -19.80 4.42 3.29
C GLY A 369 -20.67 3.23 2.88
N THR A 370 -21.18 3.15 1.64
CA THR A 370 -22.01 2.01 1.20
C THR A 370 -21.20 0.79 0.73
N LEU A 371 -19.95 1.00 0.31
CA LEU A 371 -18.95 -0.02 0.00
C LEU A 371 -18.07 -0.24 1.24
N ILE A 372 -18.69 -0.69 2.33
CA ILE A 372 -18.00 -1.17 3.54
C ILE A 372 -17.20 -2.41 3.16
N GLY A 373 -15.94 -2.47 3.55
CA GLY A 373 -15.09 -3.60 3.23
C GLY A 373 -15.64 -4.90 3.80
N LYS A 374 -15.52 -5.99 3.04
CA LYS A 374 -16.06 -7.31 3.41
C LYS A 374 -15.48 -7.91 4.70
N LEU A 375 -14.45 -7.27 5.27
CA LEU A 375 -13.80 -7.63 6.52
C LEU A 375 -13.86 -6.54 7.60
N ASP A 376 -14.50 -5.41 7.32
CA ASP A 376 -14.71 -4.42 8.37
C ASP A 376 -15.62 -5.02 9.43
N ARG A 377 -15.22 -4.83 10.69
CA ARG A 377 -15.71 -5.51 11.88
C ARG A 377 -17.24 -5.53 11.85
N LYS A 378 -17.84 -6.64 11.41
CA LYS A 378 -19.27 -6.88 11.58
C LYS A 378 -19.53 -6.74 13.06
N GLU A 379 -20.35 -5.76 13.42
CA GLU A 379 -20.86 -5.62 14.78
C GLU A 379 -21.44 -6.98 15.21
N ILE A 380 -20.86 -7.55 16.26
CA ILE A 380 -21.55 -8.53 17.11
C ILE A 380 -22.12 -7.74 18.28
#